data_AF-A0A7V4ZWV3-F1
#
_entry.id   AF-A0A7V4ZWV3-F1
#
_cell.length_a   1.000
_cell.length_b   1.000
_cell.length_c   1.000
_cell.angle_alpha   90.00
_cell.angle_beta   90.00
_cell.angle_gamma   90.00
#
_symmetry.space_group_name_H-M   'P 1'
#
loop_
_entity.id
_entity.type
_entity.pdbx_description
1 polymer ?
#
loop_
_entity_poly.entity_id
_entity_poly.type
_entity_poly.pdbx_seq_one_letter_code
_entity_poly.pdbx_strand_id
1 'polypeptide(L)' 'MLVVGTVVLSFLLNLVFTPALIWFSKKKGWYDRLDERKIHNGNIPRLGGVGIFASFPLAYLLTAYGAHTHGV' A
#
# COMPACT_ATOMS: atom_id res chain seq x y z
N MET A 1 0.96 20.79 10.03
CA MET A 1 1.59 20.24 8.79
C MET A 1 1.76 18.72 8.79
N LEU A 2 1.77 18.06 9.96
CA LEU A 2 2.01 16.61 10.10
C LEU A 2 0.98 15.72 9.36
N VAL A 3 -0.31 16.05 9.45
CA VAL A 3 -1.39 15.27 8.81
C VAL A 3 -1.28 15.30 7.28
N VAL A 4 -1.13 16.50 6.69
CA VAL A 4 -1.00 16.65 5.23
C VAL A 4 0.24 15.92 4.72
N GLY A 5 1.38 16.07 5.42
CA GLY A 5 2.62 15.35 5.09
C GLY A 5 2.44 13.83 5.17
N THR A 6 1.74 13.32 6.18
CA THR A 6 1.45 11.88 6.33
C THR A 6 0.61 11.37 5.16
N VAL A 7 -0.45 12.09 4.77
CA VAL A 7 -1.34 11.67 3.68
C VAL A 7 -0.59 11.64 2.35
N VAL A 8 0.15 12.70 2.02
CA VAL A 8 0.92 12.76 0.76
C VAL A 8 1.98 11.66 0.73
N LEU A 9 2.73 11.47 1.81
CA LEU A 9 3.77 10.44 1.87
C LEU A 9 3.17 9.03 1.78
N SER A 10 2.03 8.78 2.44
CA SER A 10 1.36 7.47 2.37
C SER A 10 0.88 7.14 0.95
N PHE A 11 0.42 8.13 0.18
CA PHE A 11 0.04 7.96 -1.22
C PHE A 11 1.26 7.62 -2.09
N LEU A 12 2.38 8.33 -1.92
CA LEU A 12 3.61 8.08 -2.65
C LEU A 12 4.20 6.70 -2.34
N LEU A 13 4.20 6.29 -1.07
CA LEU A 13 4.63 4.94 -0.66
C LEU A 13 3.75 3.86 -1.30
N ASN A 14 2.42 4.04 -1.29
CA ASN A 14 1.51 3.06 -1.87
C ASN A 14 1.68 2.93 -3.39
N LEU A 15 1.99 4.03 -4.10
CA LEU A 15 2.32 3.99 -5.53
C LEU A 15 3.53 3.11 -5.83
N VAL A 16 4.52 3.06 -4.94
CA VAL A 16 5.71 2.19 -5.09
C VAL A 16 5.42 0.76 -4.62
N PHE A 17 4.67 0.59 -3.53
CA PHE A 17 4.35 -0.73 -2.99
C PHE A 17 3.39 -1.53 -3.89
N THR A 18 2.45 -0.86 -4.55
CA THR A 18 1.47 -1.53 -5.42
C THR A 18 2.11 -2.38 -6.52
N PRO A 19 3.04 -1.87 -7.38
CA PRO A 19 3.68 -2.70 -8.39
C PRO A 19 4.55 -3.81 -7.79
N ALA A 20 5.22 -3.56 -6.66
CA ALA A 20 6.00 -4.58 -5.96
C ALA A 20 5.12 -5.73 -5.43
N LEU A 21 3.96 -5.40 -4.84
CA LEU A 21 2.98 -6.38 -4.35
C LEU A 21 2.31 -7.15 -5.49
N ILE A 22 2.04 -6.49 -6.63
CA ILE A 22 1.54 -7.16 -7.84
C ILE A 22 2.58 -8.18 -8.33
N TRP A 23 3.84 -7.78 -8.44
CA TRP A 23 4.93 -8.68 -8.85
C TRP A 23 5.08 -9.86 -7.89
N PHE A 24 5.06 -9.60 -6.57
CA PHE A 24 5.17 -10.63 -5.55
C PHE A 24 3.98 -11.60 -5.59
N SER A 25 2.76 -11.08 -5.72
CA SER A 25 1.55 -11.89 -5.88
C SER A 25 1.63 -12.77 -7.12
N LYS A 26 2.16 -12.23 -8.23
CA LYS A 26 2.36 -13.01 -9.46
C LYS A 26 3.35 -14.15 -9.27
N LYS A 27 4.48 -13.89 -8.60
CA LYS A 27 5.51 -14.88 -8.30
C LYS A 27 5.02 -15.99 -7.37
N LYS A 28 4.11 -15.68 -6.44
CA LYS A 28 3.57 -16.63 -5.46
C LYS A 28 2.24 -17.26 -5.87
N GLY A 29 1.64 -16.83 -6.99
CA GLY A 29 0.33 -17.31 -7.42
C GLY A 29 -0.82 -16.89 -6.49
N TRP A 30 -0.66 -15.81 -5.72
CA TRP A 30 -1.63 -15.36 -4.72
C TRP A 30 -2.75 -14.55 -5.37
N TYR A 31 -3.53 -15.24 -6.18
CA TYR A 31 -4.66 -14.68 -6.90
C TYR A 31 -5.97 -14.98 -6.20
N ASP A 32 -6.98 -14.19 -6.55
CA ASP A 32 -8.36 -14.44 -6.17
C ASP A 32 -8.94 -15.62 -6.94
N ARG A 33 -9.90 -16.33 -6.33
CA ARG A 33 -10.61 -17.43 -6.97
C ARG A 33 -11.63 -16.83 -7.96
N LEU A 34 -11.67 -17.43 -9.15
CA LEU A 34 -12.75 -17.24 -10.11
C LEU A 34 -14.02 -17.86 -9.50
N ASP A 35 -15.10 -17.10 -9.50
CA ASP A 35 -16.43 -17.49 -9.03
C ASP A 35 -17.40 -17.17 -10.17
N GLU A 36 -18.44 -17.96 -10.35
CA GLU A 36 -19.47 -17.81 -11.39
C GLU A 36 -20.23 -16.47 -11.25
N ARG A 37 -20.14 -15.82 -10.08
CA ARG A 37 -20.65 -14.47 -9.84
C ARG A 37 -19.73 -13.34 -10.31
N LYS A 38 -18.49 -13.62 -10.71
CA LYS A 38 -17.49 -12.59 -11.10
C LYS A 38 -17.35 -12.54 -12.61
N ILE A 39 -17.57 -11.35 -13.18
CA ILE A 39 -17.48 -11.09 -14.63
C ILE A 39 -16.04 -10.90 -15.14
N HIS A 40 -15.05 -10.83 -14.23
CA HIS A 40 -13.66 -10.68 -14.62
C HIS A 40 -13.06 -12.03 -15.02
N ASN A 41 -12.45 -12.07 -16.20
CA ASN A 41 -11.65 -13.20 -16.63
C ASN A 41 -10.18 -12.88 -16.31
N GLY A 42 -9.54 -13.67 -15.44
CA GLY A 42 -8.12 -13.55 -15.14
C GLY A 42 -7.74 -13.53 -13.66
N ASN A 43 -6.43 -13.55 -13.42
CA ASN A 43 -5.81 -13.66 -12.11
C ASN A 43 -5.67 -12.27 -11.45
N ILE A 44 -6.47 -11.99 -10.42
CA ILE A 44 -6.41 -10.72 -9.66
C ILE A 44 -5.58 -10.91 -8.38
N PRO A 45 -4.49 -10.15 -8.17
CA PRO A 45 -3.72 -10.16 -6.93
C PRO A 45 -4.55 -9.75 -5.70
N ARG A 46 -4.48 -10.51 -4.61
CA ARG A 46 -5.23 -10.21 -3.37
C ARG A 46 -4.51 -9.29 -2.37
N LEU A 47 -3.25 -8.95 -2.62
CA LEU A 47 -2.41 -8.21 -1.67
C LEU A 47 -2.59 -6.67 -1.68
N GLY A 48 -3.53 -6.12 -2.46
CA GLY A 48 -3.69 -4.67 -2.58
C GLY A 48 -3.90 -3.96 -1.24
N GLY A 49 -4.73 -4.53 -0.36
CA GLY A 49 -4.98 -3.98 0.98
C GLY A 49 -3.74 -3.93 1.87
N VAL A 50 -2.78 -4.84 1.67
CA VAL A 50 -1.51 -4.84 2.41
C VAL A 50 -0.66 -3.61 2.06
N GLY A 51 -0.66 -3.20 0.79
CA GLY A 51 0.05 -1.99 0.35
C GLY A 51 -0.51 -0.74 1.01
N ILE A 52 -1.83 -0.60 1.03
CA ILE A 52 -2.52 0.53 1.66
C ILE A 52 -2.26 0.54 3.17
N PHE A 53 -2.45 -0.61 3.83
CA PHE A 53 -2.25 -0.73 5.27
C PHE A 53 -0.79 -0.47 5.68
N ALA A 54 0.20 -0.93 4.92
CA ALA A 54 1.61 -0.73 5.25
C ALA A 54 2.07 0.73 5.02
N SER A 55 1.51 1.40 4.02
CA SER A 55 1.94 2.75 3.62
C SER A 55 1.59 3.82 4.65
N PHE A 56 0.44 3.70 5.33
CA PHE A 56 -0.01 4.71 6.30
C PHE A 56 0.81 4.74 7.60
N PRO A 57 0.99 3.63 8.35
CA PRO A 57 1.82 3.60 9.56
C PRO A 57 3.26 3.99 9.27
N LEU A 58 3.81 3.56 8.12
CA LEU A 58 5.17 3.92 7.73
C LEU A 58 5.29 5.44 7.48
N ALA A 59 4.36 6.04 6.75
CA ALA A 59 4.32 7.48 6.55
C ALA A 59 4.14 8.25 7.86
N TYR A 60 3.29 7.77 8.75
CA TYR A 60 3.05 8.38 10.06
C TYR A 60 4.32 8.36 10.92
N LEU A 61 4.99 7.22 11.03
CA LEU A 61 6.22 7.10 11.81
C LEU A 61 7.33 8.01 11.28
N LEU A 62 7.51 8.08 9.96
CA LEU A 62 8.52 8.92 9.33
C LEU A 62 8.26 10.41 9.55
N THR A 63 7.01 10.84 9.38
CA THR A 63 6.64 12.25 9.55
C THR A 63 6.57 12.67 11.02
N ALA A 64 6.13 11.78 11.92
CA ALA A 64 6.15 12.02 13.36
C ALA A 64 7.57 12.10 13.91
N TYR A 65 8.48 11.21 13.46
CA TYR A 65 9.89 11.27 13.83
C TYR A 65 10.53 12.58 13.34
N GLY A 66 10.31 12.96 12.09
CA GLY A 66 10.81 14.22 11.53
C GLY A 66 10.30 15.46 12.30
N ALA A 67 9.03 15.48 12.68
CA ALA A 67 8.46 16.56 13.49
C ALA A 67 9.12 16.65 14.87
N HIS A 68 9.30 15.51 15.55
CA HIS A 68 9.97 15.46 16.85
C HIS A 68 11.44 15.95 16.77
N THR A 69 12.19 15.57 15.73
CA THR A 69 13.60 16.00 15.59
C THR A 69 13.78 17.48 15.27
N HIS A 70 12.76 18.14 14.70
CA HIS A 70 12.83 19.54 14.30
C HIS A 70 12.15 20.51 15.29
N GLY A 71 11.77 20.06 16.49
CA GLY A 71 11.39 20.94 17.60
C GLY A 71 10.13 21.77 17.36
N VAL A 72 9.18 21.26 16.58
CA VAL A 72 7.81 21.80 16.45
C VAL A 72 6.84 21.11 17.38
#